data_AF-A0A924F2K4-F1
#
_entry.id   AF-A0A924F2K4-F1
#
_cell.length_a   1.000
_cell.length_b   1.000
_cell.length_c   1.000
_cell.angle_alpha   90.00
_cell.angle_beta   90.00
_cell.angle_gamma   90.00
#
_symmetry.space_group_name_H-M   'P 1'
#
loop_
_entity.id
_entity.type
_entity.pdbx_description
1 polymer ?
#
loop_
_entity_poly.entity_id
_entity_poly.type
_entity_poly.pdbx_seq_one_letter_code
_entity_poly.pdbx_strand_id
1 'polypeptide(L)'
;MPKLPGLLPFVGGPAVRPMFRALGIAASGMSAQRTRIEVAASILANADVTRGADGKAYNRRIVNLRTATKDEQEASFRFPNQLPFKTEPFGTPQFDVPAGAASSLPAQVDDPNYGVTVDSIQEDTTPGARVHMPGHPDADASGYVTLSNVDRTNELVDLLDARRVFEANATVFQSVKQLLRKSLEL
;
A
#
# COMPACT_ATOMS: atom_id res chain seq x y z
N MET A 1 1.31 48.87 46.03
CA MET A 1 1.94 48.35 44.80
C MET A 1 1.38 46.97 44.48
N PRO A 2 0.39 46.85 43.58
CA PRO A 2 -0.13 45.57 43.14
C PRO A 2 0.67 45.01 41.94
N LYS A 3 1.07 43.75 42.04
CA LYS A 3 1.92 43.03 41.06
C LYS A 3 1.14 42.72 39.78
N LEU A 4 1.77 42.98 38.64
CA LEU A 4 1.28 42.61 37.30
C LEU A 4 1.18 41.08 37.16
N PRO A 5 0.06 40.52 36.64
CA PRO A 5 -0.03 39.10 36.36
C PRO A 5 0.81 38.72 35.13
N GLY A 6 1.64 37.70 35.34
CA GLY A 6 2.63 37.20 34.39
C GLY A 6 2.03 36.69 33.09
N LEU A 7 2.72 37.04 32.01
CA LEU A 7 2.64 36.43 30.69
C LEU A 7 2.79 34.91 30.84
N LEU A 8 1.76 34.13 30.48
CA LEU A 8 1.91 32.69 30.32
C LEU A 8 2.90 32.43 29.17
N PRO A 9 3.94 31.59 29.33
CA PRO A 9 4.73 31.15 28.20
C PRO A 9 3.86 30.26 27.31
N PHE A 10 3.66 30.66 26.06
CA PHE A 10 3.18 29.77 25.01
C PHE A 10 4.18 28.61 24.92
N VAL A 11 3.80 27.46 25.48
CA VAL A 11 4.54 26.21 25.31
C VAL A 11 4.37 25.81 23.84
N GLY A 12 5.36 26.16 23.02
CA GLY A 12 5.52 25.62 21.67
C GLY A 12 5.82 24.13 21.75
N GLY A 13 4.77 23.30 21.77
CA GLY A 13 4.92 21.89 21.45
C GLY A 13 5.49 21.73 20.03
N PRO A 14 6.22 20.65 19.72
CA PRO A 14 6.77 20.44 18.39
C PRO A 14 5.61 20.35 17.39
N ALA A 15 5.41 21.42 16.63
CA ALA A 15 4.43 21.46 15.55
C ALA A 15 4.93 20.55 14.42
N VAL A 16 4.64 19.25 14.52
CA VAL A 16 4.75 18.35 13.38
C VAL A 16 3.79 18.87 12.33
N ARG A 17 4.35 19.45 11.27
CA ARG A 17 3.56 20.19 10.26
C ARG A 17 2.53 19.23 9.65
N PRO A 18 1.21 19.49 9.76
CA PRO A 18 0.14 18.57 9.37
C PRO A 18 0.21 18.14 7.89
N MET A 19 0.84 18.95 7.05
CA MET A 19 1.07 18.70 5.62
C MET A 19 1.95 17.46 5.35
N PHE A 20 3.02 17.24 6.13
CA PHE A 20 3.90 16.08 5.90
C PHE A 20 3.31 14.77 6.42
N ARG A 21 2.36 14.85 7.36
CA ARG A 21 1.63 13.69 7.87
C ARG A 21 0.63 13.16 6.86
N ALA A 22 -0.14 14.05 6.23
CA ALA A 22 -1.04 13.67 5.14
C ALA A 22 -0.28 13.02 3.96
N LEU A 23 0.93 13.50 3.67
CA LEU A 23 1.81 12.91 2.66
C LEU A 23 2.24 11.48 3.02
N GLY A 24 2.61 11.25 4.27
CA GLY A 24 3.01 9.92 4.74
C GLY A 24 1.87 8.89 4.73
N ILE A 25 0.66 9.31 5.10
CA ILE A 25 -0.53 8.46 5.00
C ILE A 25 -0.83 8.14 3.54
N ALA A 26 -0.82 9.14 2.65
CA ALA A 26 -1.02 8.94 1.22
C ALA A 26 0.05 8.02 0.60
N ALA A 27 1.32 8.13 1.03
CA ALA A 27 2.39 7.24 0.60
C ALA A 27 2.12 5.78 0.99
N SER A 28 1.77 5.54 2.26
CA SER A 28 1.43 4.20 2.75
C SER A 28 0.19 3.62 2.04
N GLY A 29 -0.83 4.45 1.82
CA GLY A 29 -2.03 4.09 1.07
C GLY A 29 -1.73 3.72 -0.39
N MET A 30 -0.86 4.47 -1.08
CA MET A 30 -0.46 4.12 -2.45
C MET A 30 0.31 2.81 -2.52
N SER A 31 1.21 2.53 -1.57
CA SER A 31 1.94 1.25 -1.51
C SER A 31 0.96 0.08 -1.34
N ALA A 32 0.04 0.18 -0.37
CA ALA A 32 -0.97 -0.83 -0.13
C ALA A 32 -1.90 -1.04 -1.34
N GLN A 33 -2.39 0.05 -1.96
CA GLN A 33 -3.26 -0.04 -3.13
C GLN A 33 -2.52 -0.53 -4.37
N ARG A 34 -1.23 -0.25 -4.52
CA ARG A 34 -0.40 -0.83 -5.58
C ARG A 34 -0.37 -2.35 -5.49
N THR A 35 -0.16 -2.90 -4.29
CA THR A 35 -0.22 -4.35 -4.09
C THR A 35 -1.61 -4.90 -4.43
N ARG A 36 -2.69 -4.20 -4.08
CA ARG A 36 -4.05 -4.61 -4.48
C ARG A 36 -4.24 -4.62 -6.00
N ILE A 37 -3.72 -3.61 -6.71
CA ILE A 37 -3.76 -3.58 -8.19
C ILE A 37 -2.98 -4.75 -8.78
N GLU A 38 -1.77 -5.02 -8.29
CA GLU A 38 -0.94 -6.13 -8.74
C GLU A 38 -1.62 -7.49 -8.52
N VAL A 39 -2.27 -7.66 -7.35
CA VAL A 39 -3.03 -8.88 -7.03
C VAL A 39 -4.30 -9.00 -7.87
N ALA A 40 -5.11 -7.95 -7.98
CA ALA A 40 -6.33 -7.97 -8.79
C ALA A 40 -6.03 -8.20 -10.27
N ALA A 41 -4.93 -7.64 -10.80
CA ALA A 41 -4.47 -7.94 -12.15
C ALA A 41 -4.08 -9.41 -12.32
N SER A 42 -3.39 -9.99 -11.33
CA SER A 42 -3.06 -11.42 -11.32
C SER A 42 -4.31 -12.30 -11.28
N ILE A 43 -5.31 -11.94 -10.48
CA ILE A 43 -6.59 -12.66 -10.39
C ILE A 43 -7.32 -12.62 -11.72
N LEU A 44 -7.46 -11.43 -12.32
CA LEU A 44 -8.15 -11.25 -13.59
C LEU A 44 -7.48 -12.01 -14.74
N ALA A 45 -6.14 -12.00 -14.76
CA ALA A 45 -5.35 -12.73 -15.76
C ALA A 45 -5.53 -14.26 -15.63
N ASN A 46 -5.75 -14.77 -14.43
CA ASN A 46 -5.93 -16.20 -14.17
C ASN A 46 -7.40 -16.63 -14.02
N ALA A 47 -8.36 -15.72 -14.21
CA ALA A 47 -9.78 -15.99 -14.01
C ALA A 47 -10.35 -17.10 -14.91
N ASP A 48 -9.80 -17.26 -16.12
CA ASP A 48 -10.22 -18.29 -17.08
C ASP A 48 -9.34 -19.56 -17.02
N VAL A 49 -8.37 -19.62 -16.10
CA VAL A 49 -7.44 -20.76 -16.03
C VAL A 49 -8.15 -21.95 -15.38
N THR A 50 -8.40 -22.97 -16.20
CA THR A 50 -9.02 -24.26 -15.81
C THR A 50 -8.01 -25.28 -15.30
N ARG A 51 -6.73 -25.10 -15.63
CA ARG A 51 -5.62 -25.94 -15.16
C ARG A 51 -4.37 -25.11 -14.92
N GLY A 52 -3.99 -24.96 -13.66
CA GLY A 52 -2.74 -24.37 -13.21
C GLY A 52 -1.55 -25.34 -13.33
N ALA A 53 -0.36 -24.86 -12.96
CA ALA A 53 0.87 -25.65 -12.99
C ALA A 53 0.86 -26.87 -12.06
N ASP A 54 0.01 -26.84 -11.04
CA ASP A 54 -0.27 -27.90 -10.06
C ASP A 54 -1.42 -28.82 -10.48
N GLY A 55 -2.02 -28.57 -11.65
CA GLY A 55 -3.15 -29.33 -12.18
C GLY A 55 -4.51 -28.96 -11.60
N LYS A 56 -4.60 -27.94 -10.74
CA LYS A 56 -5.85 -27.45 -10.14
C LYS A 56 -6.27 -26.12 -10.77
N ALA A 57 -7.56 -25.78 -10.67
CA ALA A 57 -8.04 -24.46 -11.08
C ALA A 57 -7.46 -23.36 -10.19
N TYR A 58 -7.31 -22.15 -10.74
CA TYR A 58 -6.77 -21.02 -9.99
C TYR A 58 -7.71 -20.62 -8.84
N ASN A 59 -7.16 -20.38 -7.66
CA ASN A 59 -7.88 -19.85 -6.51
C ASN A 59 -7.62 -18.35 -6.37
N ARG A 60 -8.68 -17.56 -6.18
CA ARG A 60 -8.60 -16.12 -5.96
C ARG A 60 -7.79 -15.81 -4.71
N ARG A 61 -7.14 -14.65 -4.72
CA ARG A 61 -6.33 -14.17 -3.59
C ARG A 61 -7.02 -13.00 -2.92
N ILE A 62 -6.99 -12.98 -1.60
CA ILE A 62 -7.57 -11.94 -0.75
C ILE A 62 -6.43 -11.16 -0.12
N VAL A 63 -6.43 -9.84 -0.33
CA VAL A 63 -5.46 -8.93 0.28
C VAL A 63 -6.05 -8.40 1.57
N ASN A 64 -5.46 -8.78 2.70
CA ASN A 64 -5.82 -8.22 4.00
C ASN A 64 -4.95 -6.98 4.24
N LEU A 65 -5.62 -5.85 4.48
CA LEU A 65 -4.96 -4.61 4.87
C LEU A 65 -5.14 -4.39 6.36
N ARG A 66 -4.10 -3.88 7.01
CA ARG A 66 -4.17 -3.46 8.41
C ARG A 66 -3.65 -2.04 8.58
N THR A 67 -4.04 -1.43 9.69
CA THR A 67 -3.46 -0.16 10.13
C THR A 67 -2.01 -0.39 10.56
N ALA A 68 -1.08 0.38 9.99
CA ALA A 68 0.34 0.33 10.32
C ALA A 68 0.59 0.96 11.70
N THR A 69 1.00 0.17 12.69
CA THR A 69 1.20 0.67 14.06
C THR A 69 2.35 1.66 14.14
N LYS A 70 2.40 2.47 15.22
CA LYS A 70 3.37 3.57 15.43
C LYS A 70 4.82 3.12 15.15
N ASP A 71 5.17 1.93 15.66
CA ASP A 71 6.50 1.33 15.55
C ASP A 71 6.89 0.94 14.10
N GLU A 72 5.91 0.65 13.25
CA GLU A 72 6.13 0.28 11.84
C GLU A 72 6.22 1.50 10.92
N GLN A 73 5.44 2.56 11.22
CA GLN A 73 5.54 3.81 10.45
C GLN A 73 6.91 4.46 10.63
N GLU A 74 7.42 4.54 11.86
CA GLU A 74 8.77 5.07 12.12
C GLU A 74 9.87 4.23 11.45
N ALA A 75 9.68 2.91 11.32
CA ALA A 75 10.58 2.03 10.58
C ALA A 75 10.48 2.19 9.04
N SER A 76 9.28 2.51 8.50
CA SER A 76 9.06 2.71 7.06
C SER A 76 9.56 4.06 6.52
N PHE A 77 9.71 5.08 7.38
CA PHE A 77 10.35 6.36 7.04
C PHE A 77 11.85 6.40 7.35
N ARG A 78 12.39 5.41 8.07
CA ARG A 78 13.82 5.13 8.00
C ARG A 78 14.06 4.41 6.69
N PHE A 79 14.64 5.10 5.72
CA PHE A 79 15.29 4.41 4.60
C PHE A 79 16.24 3.38 5.24
N PRO A 80 15.96 2.07 5.11
CA PRO A 80 16.87 1.09 5.64
C PRO A 80 18.17 1.32 4.89
N ASN A 81 19.27 1.52 5.62
CA ASN A 81 20.60 1.65 5.02
C ASN A 81 21.02 0.39 4.24
N GLN A 82 20.14 -0.61 4.13
CA GLN A 82 20.20 -1.75 3.24
C GLN A 82 18.78 -2.13 2.79
N LEU A 83 18.49 -1.84 1.52
CA LEU A 83 17.40 -2.50 0.81
C LEU A 83 17.69 -4.02 0.72
N PRO A 84 16.68 -4.90 0.67
CA PRO A 84 16.86 -6.35 0.50
C PRO A 84 17.39 -6.75 -0.88
N PHE A 85 17.66 -5.78 -1.76
CA PHE A 85 18.34 -5.99 -3.03
C PHE A 85 19.83 -5.69 -2.85
N LYS A 86 20.67 -6.72 -3.03
CA LYS A 86 22.12 -6.57 -3.01
C LYS A 86 22.54 -5.72 -4.23
N THR A 87 22.93 -4.48 -3.97
CA THR A 87 23.37 -3.48 -4.95
C THR A 87 24.68 -3.88 -5.61
N GLU A 88 24.67 -4.39 -6.84
CA GLU A 88 25.77 -4.41 -7.84
C GLU A 88 25.11 -4.83 -9.18
N PRO A 89 25.12 -4.04 -10.29
CA PRO A 89 26.30 -3.45 -10.93
C PRO A 89 26.15 -1.99 -11.41
N PHE A 90 25.09 -1.29 -11.02
CA PHE A 90 24.91 0.14 -11.26
C PHE A 90 24.90 0.81 -9.91
N GLY A 91 26.00 1.49 -9.58
CA GLY A 91 26.35 1.98 -8.24
C GLY A 91 25.21 2.65 -7.47
N THR A 92 25.37 2.68 -6.14
CA THR A 92 24.42 3.33 -5.22
C THR A 92 24.18 4.78 -5.63
N PRO A 93 22.95 5.19 -6.02
CA PRO A 93 22.59 6.59 -5.91
C PRO A 93 22.57 6.93 -4.42
N GLN A 94 23.71 7.41 -3.93
CA GLN A 94 23.90 7.90 -2.58
C GLN A 94 23.14 9.22 -2.48
N PHE A 95 21.86 9.16 -2.16
CA PHE A 95 21.18 10.34 -1.64
C PHE A 95 21.77 10.56 -0.25
N ASP A 96 22.82 11.37 -0.16
CA ASP A 96 23.52 11.70 1.09
C ASP A 96 22.56 12.44 2.02
N VAL A 97 21.89 11.67 2.89
CA VAL A 97 21.16 12.22 4.01
C VAL A 97 22.20 12.49 5.10
N PRO A 98 22.47 13.75 5.48
CA PRO A 98 23.48 14.04 6.49
C PRO A 98 23.14 13.32 7.80
N ALA A 99 24.14 12.64 8.37
CA ALA A 99 24.04 11.96 9.65
C ALA A 99 23.60 12.98 10.72
N GLY A 100 22.32 12.95 11.08
CA GLY A 100 21.70 13.91 11.99
C GLY A 100 20.40 14.55 11.50
N ALA A 101 20.10 14.49 10.20
CA ALA A 101 18.80 14.96 9.68
C ALA A 101 17.62 14.07 10.12
N ALA A 102 17.89 12.80 10.43
CA ALA A 102 16.89 11.88 10.98
C ALA A 102 16.65 12.09 12.50
N SER A 103 17.53 12.80 13.20
CA SER A 103 17.44 13.02 14.66
C SER A 103 16.82 14.36 15.06
N SER A 104 16.54 15.24 14.10
CA SER A 104 15.82 16.51 14.34
C SER A 104 14.32 16.43 14.02
N LEU A 105 13.86 15.27 13.55
CA LEU A 105 12.44 14.96 13.58
C LEU A 105 12.10 14.64 15.04
N PRO A 106 11.14 15.35 15.66
CA PRO A 106 10.75 15.07 17.04
C PRO A 106 10.35 13.60 17.15
N ALA A 107 11.21 12.82 17.80
CA ALA A 107 10.87 11.53 18.34
C ALA A 107 9.71 11.76 19.30
N GLN A 108 8.68 10.92 19.19
CA GLN A 108 7.48 10.93 20.02
C GLN A 108 6.32 11.79 19.50
N VAL A 109 5.67 11.20 18.51
CA VAL A 109 4.33 11.57 18.05
C VAL A 109 3.38 10.47 18.54
N ASP A 110 2.79 10.63 19.73
CA ASP A 110 1.69 9.78 20.23
C ASP A 110 0.41 10.04 19.41
N ASP A 111 0.41 9.57 18.17
CA ASP A 111 -0.74 9.74 17.28
C ASP A 111 -1.38 8.41 16.89
N PRO A 112 -2.69 8.25 17.10
CA PRO A 112 -3.45 7.03 16.77
C PRO A 112 -3.77 6.90 15.27
N ASN A 113 -3.33 7.84 14.43
CA ASN A 113 -3.65 7.85 12.99
C ASN A 113 -2.58 7.12 12.18
N TYR A 114 -2.71 5.81 12.23
CA TYR A 114 -1.93 4.81 11.51
C TYR A 114 -2.27 4.81 10.02
N GLY A 115 -1.23 4.87 9.17
CA GLY A 115 -1.35 4.61 7.73
C GLY A 115 -1.73 3.17 7.45
N VAL A 116 -1.66 2.73 6.20
CA VAL A 116 -2.10 1.38 5.81
C VAL A 116 -0.91 0.54 5.37
N THR A 117 -0.88 -0.71 5.79
CA THR A 117 0.08 -1.72 5.32
C THR A 117 -0.64 -3.00 4.92
N VAL A 118 0.03 -3.80 4.08
CA VAL A 118 -0.45 -5.13 3.68
C VAL A 118 -0.11 -6.10 4.80
N ASP A 119 -1.13 -6.73 5.37
CA ASP A 119 -0.98 -7.73 6.42
C ASP A 119 -0.62 -9.11 5.82
N SER A 120 -1.46 -9.58 4.91
CA SER A 120 -1.30 -10.89 4.29
C SER A 120 -2.03 -10.98 2.95
N ILE A 121 -1.55 -11.86 2.08
CA ILE A 121 -2.25 -12.27 0.86
C ILE A 121 -2.60 -13.75 1.04
N GLN A 122 -3.89 -14.06 1.18
CA GLN A 122 -4.38 -15.41 1.43
C GLN A 122 -5.15 -15.94 0.23
N GLU A 123 -5.04 -17.23 -0.06
CA GLU A 123 -5.83 -17.87 -1.12
C GLU A 123 -7.21 -18.29 -0.60
N ASP A 124 -8.25 -18.05 -1.40
CA ASP A 124 -9.58 -18.54 -1.10
C ASP A 124 -9.67 -20.03 -1.41
N THR A 125 -10.01 -20.81 -0.39
CA THR A 125 -10.15 -22.27 -0.47
C THR A 125 -11.52 -22.72 -1.00
N THR A 126 -12.42 -21.77 -1.30
CA THR A 126 -13.74 -22.06 -1.87
C THR A 126 -13.61 -22.74 -3.23
N PRO A 127 -14.18 -23.94 -3.42
CA PRO A 127 -14.13 -24.63 -4.70
C PRO A 127 -14.78 -23.81 -5.81
N GLY A 128 -14.13 -23.73 -6.97
CA GLY A 128 -14.69 -23.11 -8.17
C GLY A 128 -15.83 -23.93 -8.78
N ALA A 129 -16.59 -23.30 -9.69
CA ALA A 129 -17.77 -23.92 -10.30
C ALA A 129 -17.37 -25.12 -11.18
N ARG A 130 -18.08 -26.25 -11.04
CA ARG A 130 -17.92 -27.40 -11.93
C ARG A 130 -18.94 -27.34 -13.05
N VAL A 131 -18.46 -27.28 -14.28
CA VAL A 131 -19.29 -27.17 -15.48
C VAL A 131 -19.10 -28.41 -16.35
N HIS A 132 -20.20 -28.98 -16.84
CA HIS A 132 -20.17 -30.13 -17.74
C HIS A 132 -19.79 -29.67 -19.16
N MET A 133 -18.59 -30.02 -19.61
CA MET A 133 -18.03 -29.69 -20.92
C MET A 133 -17.43 -30.97 -21.55
N PRO A 134 -18.27 -31.88 -22.06
CA PRO A 134 -17.83 -33.15 -22.63
C PRO A 134 -17.05 -32.85 -23.91
N GLY A 135 -15.72 -33.04 -23.87
CA GLY A 135 -14.80 -32.72 -24.95
C GLY A 135 -13.79 -31.61 -24.63
N HIS A 136 -13.87 -30.97 -23.46
CA HIS A 136 -12.81 -30.06 -23.00
C HIS A 136 -11.55 -30.86 -22.64
N PRO A 137 -10.34 -30.41 -23.02
CA PRO A 137 -9.08 -31.13 -22.71
C PRO A 137 -8.85 -31.29 -21.19
N ASP A 138 -9.45 -30.40 -20.39
CA ASP A 138 -9.39 -30.44 -18.92
C ASP A 138 -10.59 -31.10 -18.25
N ALA A 139 -11.47 -31.74 -19.01
CA ALA A 139 -12.58 -32.48 -18.44
C ALA A 139 -12.08 -33.74 -17.72
N ASP A 140 -12.68 -34.02 -16.56
CA ASP A 140 -12.50 -35.29 -15.87
C ASP A 140 -13.15 -36.45 -16.64
N ALA A 141 -13.00 -37.68 -16.12
CA ALA A 141 -13.57 -38.89 -16.72
C ALA A 141 -15.10 -38.83 -16.91
N SER A 142 -15.78 -37.93 -16.19
CA SER A 142 -17.22 -37.69 -16.26
C SER A 142 -17.61 -36.49 -17.12
N GLY A 143 -16.66 -35.83 -17.79
CA GLY A 143 -16.92 -34.70 -18.67
C GLY A 143 -17.03 -33.34 -17.96
N TYR A 144 -16.66 -33.24 -16.68
CA TYR A 144 -16.73 -31.99 -15.91
C TYR A 144 -15.37 -31.30 -15.83
N VAL A 145 -15.40 -29.96 -15.94
CA VAL A 145 -14.25 -29.08 -15.74
C VAL A 145 -14.50 -28.26 -14.48
N THR A 146 -13.50 -28.17 -13.60
CA THR A 146 -13.52 -27.23 -12.48
C THR A 146 -12.94 -25.91 -12.96
N LEU A 147 -13.75 -24.85 -12.93
CA LEU A 147 -13.32 -23.50 -13.25
C LEU A 147 -12.65 -22.84 -12.03
N SER A 148 -11.97 -21.72 -12.27
CA SER A 148 -11.49 -20.86 -11.19
C SER A 148 -12.65 -20.35 -10.33
N ASN A 149 -12.41 -20.10 -9.04
CA ASN A 149 -13.38 -19.50 -8.12
C ASN A 149 -13.42 -17.95 -8.21
N VAL A 150 -12.90 -17.39 -9.31
CA VAL A 150 -12.78 -15.96 -9.55
C VAL A 150 -14.04 -15.40 -10.21
N ASP A 151 -14.60 -14.33 -9.64
CA ASP A 151 -15.67 -13.55 -10.26
C ASP A 151 -15.07 -12.32 -10.96
N ARG A 152 -14.87 -12.42 -12.28
CA ARG A 152 -14.30 -11.35 -13.10
C ARG A 152 -15.00 -10.00 -12.89
N THR A 153 -16.31 -9.99 -12.74
CA THR A 153 -17.06 -8.73 -12.62
C THR A 153 -16.73 -8.04 -11.31
N ASN A 154 -16.68 -8.79 -10.22
CA ASN A 154 -16.31 -8.23 -8.91
C ASN A 154 -14.83 -7.81 -8.86
N GLU A 155 -13.94 -8.59 -9.44
CA GLU A 155 -12.49 -8.27 -9.45
C GLU A 155 -12.15 -7.07 -10.33
N LEU A 156 -12.88 -6.86 -11.43
CA LEU A 156 -12.76 -5.65 -12.23
C LEU A 156 -13.24 -4.40 -11.48
N VAL A 157 -14.30 -4.54 -10.67
CA VAL A 157 -14.78 -3.45 -9.81
C VAL A 157 -13.76 -3.15 -8.71
N ASP A 158 -13.17 -4.17 -8.08
CA ASP A 158 -12.15 -3.98 -7.05
C ASP A 158 -10.89 -3.33 -7.62
N LEU A 159 -10.45 -3.75 -8.81
CA LEU A 159 -9.34 -3.12 -9.52
C LEU A 159 -9.63 -1.63 -9.82
N LEU A 160 -10.84 -1.32 -10.26
CA LEU A 160 -11.25 0.05 -10.55
C LEU A 160 -11.27 0.91 -9.28
N ASP A 161 -11.76 0.36 -8.17
CA ASP A 161 -11.76 1.05 -6.88
C ASP A 161 -10.33 1.33 -6.39
N ALA A 162 -9.47 0.32 -6.39
CA ALA A 162 -8.07 0.45 -6.02
C ALA A 162 -7.34 1.51 -6.88
N ARG A 163 -7.62 1.53 -8.19
CA ARG A 163 -7.09 2.55 -9.10
C ARG A 163 -7.59 3.96 -8.76
N ARG A 164 -8.88 4.15 -8.49
CA ARG A 164 -9.44 5.45 -8.11
C ARG A 164 -8.81 5.98 -6.82
N VAL A 165 -8.62 5.12 -5.82
CA VAL A 165 -7.95 5.49 -4.56
C VAL A 165 -6.48 5.83 -4.79
N PHE A 166 -5.80 5.10 -5.66
CA PHE A 166 -4.41 5.41 -6.05
C PHE A 166 -4.30 6.80 -6.71
N GLU A 167 -5.18 7.12 -7.66
CA GLU A 167 -5.24 8.43 -8.32
C GLU A 167 -5.58 9.57 -7.34
N ALA A 168 -6.51 9.33 -6.41
CA ALA A 168 -6.85 10.27 -5.36
C ALA A 168 -5.64 10.59 -4.45
N ASN A 169 -4.91 9.56 -4.02
CA ASN A 169 -3.69 9.74 -3.22
C ASN A 169 -2.60 10.46 -4.02
N ALA A 170 -2.40 10.13 -5.30
CA ALA A 170 -1.44 10.80 -6.18
C ALA A 170 -1.75 12.30 -6.35
N THR A 171 -3.03 12.68 -6.32
CA THR A 171 -3.46 14.09 -6.38
C THR A 171 -2.96 14.88 -5.16
N VAL A 172 -2.96 14.28 -3.97
CA VAL A 172 -2.42 14.91 -2.75
C VAL A 172 -0.95 15.27 -2.91
N PHE A 173 -0.13 14.39 -3.49
CA PHE A 173 1.28 14.65 -3.78
C PHE A 173 1.45 15.82 -4.75
N GLN A 174 0.61 15.88 -5.78
CA GLN A 174 0.66 16.95 -6.77
C GLN A 174 0.27 18.30 -6.16
N SER A 175 -0.75 18.34 -5.30
CA SER A 175 -1.13 19.55 -4.56
C SER A 175 -0.02 20.03 -3.63
N VAL A 176 0.60 19.10 -2.89
CA VAL A 176 1.76 19.38 -2.03
C VAL A 176 2.90 19.96 -2.86
N LYS A 177 3.26 19.33 -3.99
CA LYS A 177 4.30 19.81 -4.90
C LYS A 177 4.02 21.23 -5.42
N GLN A 178 2.77 21.54 -5.76
CA GLN A 178 2.37 22.87 -6.19
C GLN A 178 2.54 23.92 -5.08
N LEU A 179 2.16 23.58 -3.84
CA LEU A 179 2.33 24.47 -2.69
C LEU A 179 3.82 24.72 -2.39
N LEU A 180 4.66 23.68 -2.41
CA LEU A 180 6.11 23.84 -2.23
C LEU A 180 6.74 24.72 -3.31
N ARG A 181 6.40 24.48 -4.59
CA ARG A 181 6.93 25.31 -5.69
C ARG A 181 6.54 26.77 -5.55
N LYS A 182 5.26 27.05 -5.26
CA LYS A 182 4.79 28.42 -5.03
C LYS A 182 5.48 29.11 -3.85
N SER A 183 5.89 28.36 -2.82
CA SER A 183 6.64 28.92 -1.70
C SER A 183 8.11 29.21 -2.00
N LEU A 184 8.68 28.61 -3.06
CA LEU A 184 10.07 28.85 -3.50
C LEU A 184 10.18 30.05 -4.47
N GLU A 185 9.05 30.53 -4.98
CA GLU A 185 8.96 31.66 -5.93
C GLU A 185 8.64 33.01 -5.26
N LEU A 186 8.45 33.02 -3.93
CA LEU A 186 8.26 34.21 -3.08
C LEU A 186 9.54 34.53 -2.30
#